data_AF-A0A1B7WSS5-F1
#
_entry.id   AF-A0A1B7WSS5-F1
#
_cell.length_a   1.000
_cell.length_b   1.000
_cell.length_c   1.000
_cell.angle_alpha   90.00
_cell.angle_beta   90.00
_cell.angle_gamma   90.00
#
_symmetry.space_group_name_H-M   'P 1'
#
loop_
_entity.id
_entity.type
_entity.pdbx_description
1 polymer ?
#
loop_
_entity_poly.entity_id
_entity_poly.type
_entity_poly.pdbx_seq_one_letter_code
_entity_poly.pdbx_strand_id
1 'polypeptide(L)'
;MNNNNRSRWDLCRFIKTLTYFEVFPVLNWIEKIFQGTPKNNQDKPKEGGNMAVILVAGATGGVGKRVVKKLTAQGYNVRCLVRDIAKARTILGDDIDLVVGDITKSETLTNLVMANIQAVICCTSVRVQPVEGDTPDRAKYNQGVKFYLPEIVGDTPENVEYQGVKNLVAATAKYLVSVGEKPIFDFTKPSDEIKNIWGALDDVVMGGVSSSSFQIRENTAVFTGNVSTANSGGFASVRTKNFSPLVDLSGYQGVKLRVKGDGQRYKIFIRTESTWDGVGYSYSFDTVANNWLDIQIPFTDLVPVFRAKIVKDCPPMDVSKVCSLQLMLSKFEYDGALNPAFNPGIFALEVASIQAYGGETLPQFVLISSAGVTRPGRPGINLDEEPPAVRLNDQLGGILTWKLRGEESVKASGIPYTIIRPCALTESAGGKELIFEQGDNIRGKISRDDVAEICVQAIKEPKASNLTFEVKESEVIADNLDWKRLFYSLQVDK
;
A
#
# COMPACT_ATOMS: atom_id res chain seq x y z
N MET A 1 -26.16 -56.23 17.43
CA MET A 1 -25.04 -55.95 18.35
C MET A 1 -24.42 -54.62 17.97
N ASN A 2 -24.71 -53.55 18.74
CA ASN A 2 -24.20 -52.20 18.51
C ASN A 2 -22.75 -52.13 19.00
N ASN A 3 -21.78 -52.12 18.08
CA ASN A 3 -20.41 -51.74 18.40
C ASN A 3 -20.31 -50.21 18.43
N ASN A 4 -20.58 -49.63 19.59
CA ASN A 4 -20.25 -48.23 19.92
C ASN A 4 -18.73 -48.10 20.11
N ASN A 5 -17.97 -48.21 19.03
CA ASN A 5 -16.54 -47.91 19.06
C ASN A 5 -16.32 -46.41 18.83
N ARG A 6 -16.79 -45.57 19.78
CA ARG A 6 -16.48 -44.14 19.78
C ARG A 6 -15.03 -43.96 20.19
N SER A 7 -14.22 -43.36 19.33
CA SER A 7 -12.86 -42.96 19.66
C SER A 7 -12.87 -41.95 20.82
N ARG A 8 -11.91 -42.04 21.75
CA ARG A 8 -11.82 -41.18 22.94
C ARG A 8 -11.66 -39.71 22.52
N TRP A 9 -12.53 -38.83 23.06
CA TRP A 9 -12.44 -37.39 22.81
C TRP A 9 -11.17 -36.78 23.43
N ASP A 10 -10.51 -35.91 22.69
CA ASP A 10 -9.24 -35.28 23.07
C ASP A 10 -9.48 -33.91 23.71
N LEU A 11 -9.81 -33.91 25.00
CA LEU A 11 -10.04 -32.70 25.80
C LEU A 11 -8.79 -31.81 25.85
N CYS A 12 -7.58 -32.38 25.82
CA CYS A 12 -6.34 -31.60 25.83
C CYS A 12 -6.20 -30.77 24.54
N ARG A 13 -6.50 -31.35 23.38
CA ARG A 13 -6.48 -30.63 22.09
C ARG A 13 -7.58 -29.58 22.00
N PHE A 14 -8.75 -29.84 22.58
CA PHE A 14 -9.80 -28.83 22.73
C PHE A 14 -9.33 -27.62 23.54
N ILE A 15 -8.76 -27.84 24.73
CA ILE A 15 -8.23 -26.76 25.59
C ILE A 15 -7.11 -25.99 24.87
N LYS A 16 -6.15 -26.69 24.25
CA LYS A 16 -5.07 -26.06 23.48
C LYS A 16 -5.59 -25.14 22.38
N THR A 17 -6.66 -25.54 21.69
CA THR A 17 -7.30 -24.71 20.66
C THR A 17 -7.85 -23.42 21.27
N LEU A 18 -8.60 -23.52 22.37
CA LEU A 18 -9.16 -22.33 23.04
C LEU A 18 -8.08 -21.39 23.60
N THR A 19 -6.97 -21.95 24.10
CA THR A 19 -5.82 -21.14 24.56
C THR A 19 -5.12 -20.43 23.41
N TYR A 20 -4.87 -21.11 22.29
CA TYR A 20 -4.17 -20.52 21.14
C TYR A 20 -4.90 -19.28 20.58
N PHE A 21 -6.23 -19.33 20.58
CA PHE A 21 -7.08 -18.24 20.11
C PHE A 21 -7.60 -17.31 21.21
N GLU A 22 -6.98 -17.38 22.40
CA GLU A 22 -7.19 -16.41 23.49
C GLU A 22 -8.67 -16.30 23.94
N VAL A 23 -9.42 -17.40 23.84
CA VAL A 23 -10.87 -17.45 24.19
C VAL A 23 -11.09 -17.27 25.70
N PHE A 24 -10.09 -17.63 26.53
CA PHE A 24 -10.10 -17.41 27.97
C PHE A 24 -9.01 -16.40 28.38
N PRO A 25 -9.36 -15.27 29.02
CA PRO A 25 -8.36 -14.30 29.51
C PRO A 25 -7.45 -14.84 30.63
N VAL A 26 -7.87 -15.91 31.31
CA VAL A 26 -7.38 -16.28 32.66
C VAL A 26 -6.09 -17.13 32.65
N LEU A 27 -5.50 -17.45 31.49
CA LEU A 27 -4.24 -18.22 31.42
C LEU A 27 -3.02 -17.38 31.00
N ASN A 28 -3.22 -16.19 30.41
CA ASN A 28 -2.12 -15.33 29.92
C ASN A 28 -1.41 -14.50 31.02
N TRP A 29 -1.91 -14.49 32.25
CA TRP A 29 -1.30 -13.74 33.36
C TRP A 29 -0.04 -14.41 33.93
N ILE A 30 0.06 -15.74 33.88
CA ILE A 30 1.20 -16.48 34.46
C ILE A 30 2.44 -16.36 33.56
N GLU A 31 2.29 -16.30 32.22
CA GLU A 31 3.43 -16.13 31.31
C GLU A 31 4.03 -14.70 31.34
N LYS A 32 3.21 -13.67 31.59
CA LYS A 32 3.66 -12.27 31.66
C LYS A 32 4.51 -11.94 32.89
N ILE A 33 4.48 -12.78 33.94
CA ILE A 33 5.27 -12.57 35.16
C ILE A 33 6.72 -13.10 35.00
N PHE A 34 6.98 -13.98 34.03
CA PHE A 34 8.30 -14.62 33.85
C PHE A 34 9.18 -14.02 32.75
N GLN A 35 8.69 -13.02 31.99
CA GLN A 35 9.51 -12.35 30.96
C GLN A 35 10.00 -11.00 31.48
N GLY A 36 11.24 -10.99 31.96
CA GLY A 36 11.95 -9.80 32.39
C GLY A 36 12.09 -8.76 31.28
N THR A 37 12.01 -7.50 31.66
CA THR A 37 12.12 -6.31 30.80
C THR A 37 13.48 -6.23 30.09
N PRO A 38 13.54 -6.12 28.74
CA PRO A 38 14.79 -5.81 28.06
C PRO A 38 15.09 -4.30 28.12
N LYS A 39 16.37 -3.97 28.33
CA LYS A 39 16.95 -2.62 28.31
C LYS A 39 16.86 -1.95 26.94
N ASN A 40 16.69 -0.62 26.97
CA ASN A 40 16.77 0.33 25.85
C ASN A 40 17.98 0.10 24.93
N ASN A 41 17.73 -0.01 23.62
CA ASN A 41 18.70 0.18 22.54
C ASN A 41 18.14 1.28 21.62
N GLN A 42 18.68 2.49 21.71
CA GLN A 42 18.17 3.67 21.00
C GLN A 42 18.82 3.93 19.62
N ASP A 43 19.69 3.06 19.11
CA ASP A 43 20.38 3.27 17.82
C ASP A 43 20.16 2.15 16.78
N LYS A 44 18.94 1.60 16.72
CA LYS A 44 18.52 0.75 15.59
C LYS A 44 17.32 1.37 14.87
N PRO A 45 17.26 1.34 13.52
CA PRO A 45 16.01 1.62 12.82
C PRO A 45 14.95 0.69 13.38
N LYS A 46 13.75 1.23 13.67
CA LYS A 46 12.60 0.40 14.07
C LYS A 46 12.45 -0.69 13.01
N GLU A 47 12.69 -1.94 13.38
CA GLU A 47 12.35 -3.08 12.53
C GLU A 47 10.86 -2.96 12.24
N GLY A 48 10.57 -2.61 10.98
CA GLY A 48 9.25 -2.24 10.54
C GLY A 48 8.31 -3.43 10.67
N GLY A 49 7.24 -3.25 11.45
CA GLY A 49 6.02 -4.01 11.20
C GLY A 49 5.61 -3.85 9.73
N ASN A 50 4.77 -4.75 9.24
CA ASN A 50 4.24 -4.84 7.87
C ASN A 50 3.40 -3.61 7.41
N MET A 51 3.63 -2.44 7.99
CA MET A 51 2.90 -1.20 7.79
C MET A 51 3.33 -0.52 6.49
N ALA A 52 2.36 -0.13 5.67
CA ALA A 52 2.59 0.56 4.41
C ALA A 52 3.23 1.94 4.62
N VAL A 53 4.18 2.30 3.76
CA VAL A 53 5.02 3.51 3.85
C VAL A 53 4.88 4.38 2.60
N ILE A 54 4.81 5.70 2.77
CA ILE A 54 4.97 6.66 1.66
C ILE A 54 6.42 7.17 1.68
N LEU A 55 7.14 6.94 0.59
CA LEU A 55 8.50 7.44 0.41
C LEU A 55 8.47 8.87 -0.16
N VAL A 56 9.10 9.82 0.52
CA VAL A 56 9.25 11.20 0.02
C VAL A 56 10.71 11.44 -0.36
N ALA A 57 10.98 11.61 -1.65
CA ALA A 57 12.28 12.03 -2.17
C ALA A 57 12.33 13.56 -2.27
N GLY A 58 13.45 14.18 -1.89
CA GLY A 58 13.52 15.64 -1.77
C GLY A 58 12.79 16.19 -0.54
N ALA A 59 12.68 15.38 0.52
CA ALA A 59 11.91 15.67 1.74
C ALA A 59 12.33 16.95 2.47
N THR A 60 13.60 17.37 2.39
CA THR A 60 14.08 18.61 3.02
C THR A 60 13.85 19.86 2.16
N GLY A 61 13.32 19.70 0.94
CA GLY A 61 13.05 20.77 -0.01
C GLY A 61 11.86 21.63 0.38
N GLY A 62 11.62 22.71 -0.37
CA GLY A 62 10.55 23.68 -0.09
C GLY A 62 9.15 23.04 -0.08
N VAL A 63 8.83 22.20 -1.06
CA VAL A 63 7.57 21.45 -1.11
C VAL A 63 7.65 20.17 -0.28
N GLY A 64 8.77 19.44 -0.37
CA GLY A 64 8.95 18.15 0.31
C GLY A 64 8.67 18.19 1.82
N LYS A 65 9.16 19.20 2.55
CA LYS A 65 8.93 19.30 4.00
C LYS A 65 7.46 19.51 4.35
N ARG A 66 6.70 20.18 3.46
CA ARG A 66 5.26 20.41 3.60
C ARG A 66 4.47 19.14 3.31
N VAL A 67 4.88 18.37 2.29
CA VAL A 67 4.32 17.04 2.01
C VAL A 67 4.49 16.12 3.23
N VAL A 68 5.71 16.03 3.78
CA VAL A 68 5.98 15.22 4.98
C VAL A 68 5.07 15.63 6.13
N LYS A 69 4.99 16.94 6.44
CA LYS A 69 4.13 17.46 7.50
C LYS A 69 2.66 17.08 7.31
N LYS A 70 2.12 17.23 6.09
CA LYS A 70 0.71 16.93 5.77
C LYS A 70 0.41 15.44 5.85
N LEU A 71 1.31 14.58 5.33
CA LEU A 71 1.16 13.13 5.42
C LEU A 71 1.20 12.64 6.88
N THR A 72 2.16 13.10 7.67
CA THR A 72 2.26 12.74 9.09
C THR A 72 1.03 13.20 9.88
N ALA A 73 0.53 14.42 9.62
CA ALA A 73 -0.69 14.92 10.25
C ALA A 73 -1.94 14.10 9.91
N GLN A 74 -1.96 13.42 8.75
CA GLN A 74 -3.02 12.51 8.34
C GLN A 74 -2.79 11.05 8.79
N GLY A 75 -1.76 10.77 9.59
CA GLY A 75 -1.49 9.45 10.17
C GLY A 75 -0.76 8.47 9.24
N TYR A 76 -0.23 8.93 8.11
CA TYR A 76 0.58 8.07 7.24
C TYR A 76 1.96 7.80 7.84
N ASN A 77 2.50 6.59 7.60
CA ASN A 77 3.91 6.32 7.83
C ASN A 77 4.73 6.93 6.70
N VAL A 78 5.60 7.89 7.02
CA VAL A 78 6.40 8.62 6.04
C VAL A 78 7.86 8.27 6.20
N ARG A 79 8.48 7.79 5.13
CA ARG A 79 9.93 7.63 5.03
C ARG A 79 10.50 8.72 4.14
N CYS A 80 11.51 9.42 4.63
CA CYS A 80 12.16 10.50 3.91
C CYS A 80 13.53 10.05 3.39
N LEU A 81 13.70 10.08 2.07
CA LEU A 81 15.00 9.88 1.44
C LEU A 81 15.81 11.17 1.53
N VAL A 82 16.92 11.13 2.25
CA VAL A 82 17.76 12.30 2.54
C VAL A 82 19.23 12.01 2.28
N ARG A 83 20.01 13.05 1.96
CA ARG A 83 21.46 12.94 1.79
C ARG A 83 22.25 13.17 3.09
N ASP A 84 21.63 13.83 4.06
CA ASP A 84 22.22 14.21 5.35
C ASP A 84 21.15 14.08 6.44
N ILE A 85 21.32 13.11 7.34
CA ILE A 85 20.39 12.84 8.45
C ILE A 85 20.38 14.00 9.45
N ALA A 86 21.54 14.53 9.83
CA ALA A 86 21.64 15.56 10.86
C ALA A 86 20.90 16.82 10.41
N LYS A 87 21.13 17.24 9.17
CA LYS A 87 20.39 18.37 8.57
C LYS A 87 18.89 18.07 8.45
N ALA A 88 18.52 16.85 8.05
CA ALA A 88 17.12 16.47 7.92
C ALA A 88 16.38 16.48 9.26
N ARG A 89 17.01 16.04 10.35
CA ARG A 89 16.46 16.09 11.72
C ARG A 89 16.14 17.52 12.14
N THR A 90 17.01 18.49 11.85
CA THR A 90 16.74 19.91 12.13
C THR A 90 15.52 20.46 11.37
N ILE A 91 15.20 19.92 10.20
CA ILE A 91 14.12 20.41 9.33
C ILE A 91 12.79 19.67 9.59
N LEU A 92 12.85 18.35 9.80
CA LEU A 92 11.69 17.46 9.82
C LEU A 92 11.34 16.94 11.22
N GLY A 93 12.25 17.09 12.18
CA GLY A 93 12.11 16.55 13.54
C GLY A 93 12.70 15.15 13.70
N ASP A 94 12.74 14.69 14.96
CA ASP A 94 13.37 13.43 15.35
C ASP A 94 12.49 12.20 15.10
N ASP A 95 11.17 12.38 15.07
CA ASP A 95 10.19 11.28 14.99
C ASP A 95 9.94 10.74 13.56
N ILE A 96 10.59 11.31 12.54
CA ILE A 96 10.41 10.90 11.13
C ILE A 96 11.39 9.77 10.76
N ASP A 97 10.91 8.78 10.00
CA ASP A 97 11.77 7.74 9.42
C ASP A 97 12.66 8.36 8.33
N LEU A 98 13.98 8.34 8.54
CA LEU A 98 14.98 8.89 7.64
C LEU A 98 15.84 7.75 7.10
N VAL A 99 15.96 7.69 5.77
CA VAL A 99 16.90 6.79 5.10
C VAL A 99 17.87 7.59 4.24
N VAL A 100 19.14 7.20 4.29
CA VAL A 100 20.17 7.85 3.49
C VAL A 100 20.13 7.31 2.07
N GLY A 101 20.09 8.22 1.10
CA GLY A 101 20.30 7.89 -0.31
C GLY A 101 20.25 9.11 -1.22
N ASP A 102 20.69 8.90 -2.45
CA ASP A 102 20.79 9.92 -3.49
C ASP A 102 20.22 9.34 -4.78
N ILE A 103 19.17 9.97 -5.32
CA ILE A 103 18.51 9.48 -6.53
C ILE A 103 19.46 9.44 -7.73
N THR A 104 20.50 10.28 -7.74
CA THR A 104 21.51 10.29 -8.81
C THR A 104 22.42 9.05 -8.77
N LYS A 105 22.41 8.30 -7.66
CA LYS A 105 23.24 7.11 -7.41
C LYS A 105 22.35 5.89 -7.13
N SER A 106 22.08 5.12 -8.18
CA SER A 106 21.15 3.98 -8.15
C SER A 106 21.45 2.96 -7.04
N GLU A 107 22.72 2.75 -6.72
CA GLU A 107 23.21 1.83 -5.69
C GLU A 107 22.80 2.23 -4.27
N THR A 108 22.44 3.49 -4.05
CA THR A 108 21.96 3.98 -2.75
C THR A 108 20.45 3.75 -2.54
N LEU A 109 19.71 3.43 -3.60
CA LEU A 109 18.28 3.12 -3.58
C LEU A 109 18.05 1.64 -3.20
N THR A 110 18.55 1.28 -2.02
CA THR A 110 18.60 -0.10 -1.53
C THR A 110 17.23 -0.66 -1.14
N ASN A 111 17.17 -1.97 -0.87
CA ASN A 111 15.98 -2.62 -0.31
C ASN A 111 15.48 -1.94 0.97
N LEU A 112 16.38 -1.40 1.80
CA LEU A 112 16.00 -0.68 3.02
C LEU A 112 15.22 0.59 2.70
N VAL A 113 15.61 1.31 1.64
CA VAL A 113 14.90 2.52 1.19
C VAL A 113 13.50 2.15 0.70
N MET A 114 13.40 1.08 -0.09
CA MET A 114 12.16 0.69 -0.79
C MET A 114 11.25 -0.27 -0.02
N ALA A 115 11.68 -0.78 1.15
CA ALA A 115 10.89 -1.74 1.91
C ALA A 115 9.51 -1.17 2.30
N ASN A 116 8.46 -1.95 2.03
CA ASN A 116 7.06 -1.66 2.38
C ASN A 116 6.48 -0.36 1.79
N ILE A 117 7.11 0.21 0.76
CA ILE A 117 6.53 1.38 0.09
C ILE A 117 5.20 1.02 -0.57
N GLN A 118 4.23 1.93 -0.49
CA GLN A 118 2.98 1.87 -1.24
C GLN A 118 2.90 2.96 -2.32
N ALA A 119 3.61 4.06 -2.11
CA ALA A 119 3.69 5.18 -3.03
C ALA A 119 4.99 5.96 -2.83
N VAL A 120 5.42 6.65 -3.88
CA VAL A 120 6.57 7.57 -3.86
C VAL A 120 6.09 8.96 -4.25
N ILE A 121 6.46 9.98 -3.47
CA ILE A 121 6.30 11.39 -3.84
C ILE A 121 7.68 11.98 -4.09
N CYS A 122 7.97 12.26 -5.36
CA CYS A 122 9.22 12.80 -5.85
C CYS A 122 9.15 14.33 -5.90
N CYS A 123 9.71 14.96 -4.86
CA CYS A 123 9.85 16.42 -4.73
C CYS A 123 11.29 16.88 -5.06
N THR A 124 12.10 16.03 -5.70
CA THR A 124 13.49 16.38 -6.04
C THR A 124 13.52 17.37 -7.19
N SER A 125 14.45 18.32 -7.11
CA SER A 125 14.78 19.20 -8.23
C SER A 125 16.18 19.74 -7.99
N VAL A 126 16.86 20.15 -9.06
CA VAL A 126 18.12 20.88 -8.93
C VAL A 126 17.93 22.16 -8.13
N ARG A 127 18.98 22.58 -7.43
CA ARG A 127 18.97 23.84 -6.71
C ARG A 127 19.31 24.96 -7.68
N VAL A 128 18.34 25.84 -7.92
CA VAL A 128 18.54 27.11 -8.64
C VAL A 128 18.70 28.23 -7.61
N GLN A 129 19.71 29.09 -7.78
CA GLN A 129 19.91 30.27 -6.95
C GLN A 129 20.36 31.48 -7.78
N PRO A 130 20.31 32.71 -7.25
CA PRO A 130 20.95 33.86 -7.87
C PRO A 130 22.48 33.70 -7.91
N VAL A 131 23.12 34.15 -9.00
CA VAL A 131 24.59 34.22 -9.10
C VAL A 131 25.21 35.04 -7.95
N GLU A 132 24.51 36.07 -7.49
CA GLU A 132 24.93 36.92 -6.36
C GLU A 132 24.74 36.25 -4.97
N GLY A 133 24.28 35.00 -4.93
CA GLY A 133 23.95 34.27 -3.70
C GLY A 133 22.51 34.49 -3.23
N ASP A 134 21.99 33.59 -2.39
CA ASP A 134 20.62 33.64 -1.85
C ASP A 134 20.56 34.37 -0.48
N THR A 135 19.42 34.98 -0.12
CA THR A 135 19.19 35.53 1.22
C THR A 135 18.48 34.48 2.06
N PRO A 136 18.68 34.43 3.40
CA PRO A 136 18.09 33.40 4.26
C PRO A 136 16.56 33.28 4.17
N ASP A 137 15.88 34.40 3.90
CA ASP A 137 14.43 34.55 3.81
C ASP A 137 13.87 34.34 2.40
N ARG A 138 14.73 34.18 1.37
CA ARG A 138 14.33 34.05 -0.04
C ARG A 138 13.36 35.14 -0.51
N ALA A 139 13.41 36.33 0.09
CA ALA A 139 12.51 37.46 -0.20
C ALA A 139 12.47 37.85 -1.69
N LYS A 140 13.45 37.42 -2.47
CA LYS A 140 13.65 37.67 -3.90
C LYS A 140 12.84 36.78 -4.86
N TYR A 141 12.21 35.72 -4.38
CA TYR A 141 11.13 35.04 -5.13
C TYR A 141 9.76 35.68 -4.87
N ASN A 142 9.68 36.62 -3.92
CA ASN A 142 8.52 37.46 -3.73
C ASN A 142 8.67 38.73 -4.58
N GLN A 143 7.68 38.95 -5.45
CA GLN A 143 7.29 40.27 -5.97
C GLN A 143 8.25 40.91 -7.00
N GLY A 144 8.08 40.54 -8.27
CA GLY A 144 7.80 41.45 -9.40
C GLY A 144 8.72 42.64 -9.73
N VAL A 145 9.83 42.89 -9.02
CA VAL A 145 10.58 44.16 -9.16
C VAL A 145 12.07 43.94 -9.50
N LYS A 146 12.67 42.80 -9.16
CA LYS A 146 14.08 42.52 -9.49
C LYS A 146 14.28 41.12 -10.04
N PHE A 147 14.58 41.03 -11.34
CA PHE A 147 15.06 39.81 -11.97
C PHE A 147 16.52 39.58 -11.55
N TYR A 148 16.83 38.40 -11.02
CA TYR A 148 18.19 37.98 -10.71
C TYR A 148 18.62 36.92 -11.71
N LEU A 149 19.85 37.03 -12.21
CA LEU A 149 20.41 36.01 -13.09
C LEU A 149 20.56 34.70 -12.28
N PRO A 150 19.91 33.61 -12.71
CA PRO A 150 19.95 32.35 -11.97
C PRO A 150 21.12 31.46 -12.40
N GLU A 151 21.58 30.61 -11.50
CA GLU A 151 22.57 29.54 -11.73
C GLU A 151 22.13 28.23 -11.07
N ILE A 152 22.64 27.10 -11.60
CA ILE A 152 22.48 25.77 -11.02
C ILE A 152 23.60 25.52 -10.00
N VAL A 153 23.24 24.96 -8.84
CA VAL A 153 24.21 24.58 -7.80
C VAL A 153 24.11 23.10 -7.47
N GLY A 154 25.26 22.45 -7.46
CA GLY A 154 25.40 21.03 -7.18
C GLY A 154 25.31 20.21 -8.46
N ASP A 155 24.51 19.14 -8.43
CA ASP A 155 24.34 18.22 -9.56
C ASP A 155 23.67 18.88 -10.77
N THR A 156 23.96 18.37 -11.96
CA THR A 156 23.40 18.89 -13.21
C THR A 156 21.90 18.59 -13.32
N PRO A 157 21.15 19.38 -14.11
CA PRO A 157 19.74 19.09 -14.36
C PRO A 157 19.50 17.73 -15.01
N GLU A 158 20.37 17.29 -15.92
CA GLU A 158 20.31 15.94 -16.49
C GLU A 158 20.39 14.85 -15.40
N ASN A 159 21.36 14.97 -14.49
CA ASN A 159 21.58 13.96 -13.47
C ASN A 159 20.44 13.88 -12.46
N VAL A 160 19.83 15.01 -12.08
CA VAL A 160 18.76 15.03 -11.08
C VAL A 160 17.39 14.82 -11.70
N GLU A 161 17.03 15.63 -12.70
CA GLU A 161 15.67 15.71 -13.23
C GLU A 161 15.32 14.54 -14.15
N TYR A 162 16.32 13.96 -14.83
CA TYR A 162 16.12 12.78 -15.68
C TYR A 162 16.73 11.52 -15.06
N GLN A 163 18.06 11.43 -14.96
CA GLN A 163 18.70 10.18 -14.56
C GLN A 163 18.34 9.78 -13.12
N GLY A 164 18.23 10.75 -12.22
CA GLY A 164 17.82 10.54 -10.85
C GLY A 164 16.37 10.07 -10.72
N VAL A 165 15.44 10.72 -11.42
CA VAL A 165 14.04 10.29 -11.48
C VAL A 165 13.93 8.88 -12.08
N LYS A 166 14.65 8.60 -13.16
CA LYS A 166 14.71 7.27 -13.79
C LYS A 166 15.22 6.19 -12.84
N ASN A 167 16.28 6.47 -12.08
CA ASN A 167 16.80 5.55 -11.07
C ASN A 167 15.75 5.28 -9.98
N LEU A 168 15.07 6.33 -9.49
CA LEU A 168 14.05 6.22 -8.48
C LEU A 168 12.88 5.36 -8.97
N VAL A 169 12.37 5.65 -10.17
CA VAL A 169 11.33 4.86 -10.83
C VAL A 169 11.74 3.39 -10.97
N ALA A 170 12.94 3.11 -11.48
CA ALA A 170 13.42 1.74 -11.68
C ALA A 170 13.59 0.96 -10.37
N ALA A 171 13.97 1.63 -9.28
CA ALA A 171 14.03 1.03 -7.96
C ALA A 171 12.61 0.78 -7.40
N THR A 172 11.69 1.73 -7.57
CA THR A 172 10.30 1.64 -7.13
C THR A 172 9.50 0.56 -7.88
N ALA A 173 9.69 0.42 -9.19
CA ALA A 173 9.01 -0.57 -10.03
C ALA A 173 9.25 -2.01 -9.60
N LYS A 174 10.26 -2.29 -8.76
CA LYS A 174 10.49 -3.64 -8.22
C LYS A 174 9.55 -3.99 -7.07
N TYR A 175 8.91 -2.98 -6.49
CA TYR A 175 8.07 -3.07 -5.29
C TYR A 175 6.61 -2.68 -5.56
N LEU A 176 6.37 -1.75 -6.49
CA LEU A 176 5.05 -1.22 -6.83
C LEU A 176 4.62 -1.73 -8.21
N VAL A 177 4.02 -2.93 -8.28
CA VAL A 177 3.50 -3.49 -9.55
C VAL A 177 2.13 -4.17 -9.41
N SER A 178 1.66 -4.48 -8.20
CA SER A 178 0.33 -5.07 -8.04
C SER A 178 -0.76 -3.98 -8.00
N VAL A 179 -1.11 -3.47 -9.18
CA VAL A 179 -2.14 -2.44 -9.31
C VAL A 179 -3.52 -3.06 -9.06
N GLY A 180 -4.28 -2.47 -8.14
CA GLY A 180 -5.61 -2.98 -7.78
C GLY A 180 -5.60 -4.30 -7.02
N GLU A 181 -4.44 -4.74 -6.52
CA GLU A 181 -4.32 -5.90 -5.65
C GLU A 181 -3.61 -5.54 -4.35
N LYS A 182 -4.09 -6.07 -3.22
CA LYS A 182 -3.47 -5.89 -1.90
C LYS A 182 -3.07 -7.23 -1.32
N PRO A 183 -1.77 -7.50 -1.08
CA PRO A 183 -1.35 -8.74 -0.45
C PRO A 183 -1.93 -8.80 0.97
N ILE A 184 -2.56 -9.93 1.31
CA ILE A 184 -2.97 -10.26 2.68
C ILE A 184 -1.99 -11.29 3.25
N PHE A 185 -1.66 -12.31 2.47
CA PHE A 185 -0.61 -13.30 2.74
C PHE A 185 0.17 -13.59 1.46
N ASP A 186 1.49 -13.44 1.52
CA ASP A 186 2.43 -13.93 0.49
C ASP A 186 3.33 -14.99 1.12
N PHE A 187 3.01 -16.27 0.87
CA PHE A 187 3.78 -17.39 1.40
C PHE A 187 5.03 -17.70 0.58
N THR A 188 5.27 -16.97 -0.52
CA THR A 188 6.55 -17.02 -1.25
C THR A 188 7.64 -16.22 -0.55
N LYS A 189 7.26 -15.33 0.39
CA LYS A 189 8.15 -14.46 1.18
C LYS A 189 7.67 -14.38 2.64
N PRO A 190 7.72 -15.48 3.40
CA PRO A 190 7.09 -15.53 4.71
C PRO A 190 7.79 -14.65 5.76
N SER A 191 7.06 -13.71 6.35
CA SER A 191 7.49 -12.99 7.56
C SER A 191 7.29 -13.84 8.81
N ASP A 192 7.95 -13.47 9.93
CA ASP A 192 7.79 -14.19 11.21
C ASP A 192 6.37 -14.07 11.80
N GLU A 193 5.66 -12.99 11.45
CA GLU A 193 4.25 -12.82 11.79
C GLU A 193 3.37 -13.85 11.06
N ILE A 194 3.60 -14.06 9.75
CA ILE A 194 2.86 -15.04 8.94
C ILE A 194 3.06 -16.47 9.46
N LYS A 195 4.26 -16.81 9.98
CA LYS A 195 4.58 -18.14 10.53
C LYS A 195 3.75 -18.54 11.74
N ASN A 196 3.30 -17.58 12.55
CA ASN A 196 2.71 -17.86 13.86
C ASN A 196 1.21 -17.56 13.95
N ILE A 197 0.61 -16.99 12.89
CA ILE A 197 -0.77 -16.50 12.93
C ILE A 197 -1.83 -17.59 12.66
N TRP A 198 -1.49 -18.69 11.97
CA TRP A 198 -2.43 -19.76 11.61
C TRP A 198 -2.46 -20.88 12.64
N GLY A 199 -3.65 -21.26 13.11
CA GLY A 199 -3.86 -22.36 14.04
C GLY A 199 -4.98 -23.32 13.62
N ALA A 200 -4.89 -24.57 14.05
CA ALA A 200 -5.91 -25.58 13.79
C ALA A 200 -7.20 -25.31 14.58
N LEU A 201 -8.34 -25.52 13.92
CA LEU A 201 -9.70 -25.40 14.43
C LEU A 201 -10.54 -26.54 13.86
N ASP A 202 -10.28 -27.77 14.33
CA ASP A 202 -10.88 -28.99 13.80
C ASP A 202 -12.19 -29.39 14.52
N ASP A 203 -12.85 -30.44 14.04
CA ASP A 203 -14.10 -31.00 14.60
C ASP A 203 -14.02 -31.52 16.04
N VAL A 204 -12.84 -31.54 16.65
CA VAL A 204 -12.59 -31.82 18.07
C VAL A 204 -13.42 -30.92 18.96
N VAL A 205 -13.66 -29.67 18.55
CA VAL A 205 -14.52 -28.73 19.28
C VAL A 205 -15.97 -29.22 19.40
N MET A 206 -16.36 -30.21 18.59
CA MET A 206 -17.67 -30.88 18.61
C MET A 206 -17.57 -32.38 18.97
N GLY A 207 -16.41 -32.87 19.42
CA GLY A 207 -16.22 -34.30 19.76
C GLY A 207 -15.58 -35.17 18.68
N GLY A 208 -15.28 -34.59 17.51
CA GLY A 208 -14.65 -35.27 16.38
C GLY A 208 -13.18 -35.62 16.60
N VAL A 209 -12.60 -36.31 15.62
CA VAL A 209 -11.21 -36.81 15.66
C VAL A 209 -10.38 -36.38 14.46
N SER A 210 -10.88 -35.47 13.64
CA SER A 210 -10.10 -34.89 12.54
C SER A 210 -8.92 -34.10 13.09
N SER A 211 -7.86 -33.96 12.30
CA SER A 211 -6.69 -33.16 12.64
C SER A 211 -6.22 -32.37 11.43
N SER A 212 -5.77 -31.15 11.65
CA SER A 212 -5.08 -30.35 10.64
C SER A 212 -3.88 -29.59 11.17
N SER A 213 -3.08 -29.10 10.23
CA SER A 213 -1.98 -28.17 10.46
C SER A 213 -1.86 -27.21 9.28
N PHE A 214 -1.25 -26.07 9.53
CA PHE A 214 -0.85 -25.11 8.50
C PHE A 214 0.66 -24.91 8.60
N GLN A 215 1.40 -25.37 7.60
CA GLN A 215 2.85 -25.37 7.64
C GLN A 215 3.40 -24.52 6.49
N ILE A 216 4.24 -23.55 6.82
CA ILE A 216 4.96 -22.77 5.82
C ILE A 216 6.18 -23.57 5.35
N ARG A 217 6.28 -23.75 4.03
CA ARG A 217 7.44 -24.27 3.31
C ARG A 217 8.05 -23.13 2.49
N GLU A 218 9.21 -23.35 1.86
CA GLU A 218 10.01 -22.29 1.21
C GLU A 218 9.17 -21.28 0.40
N ASN A 219 8.30 -21.74 -0.50
CA ASN A 219 7.53 -20.87 -1.39
C ASN A 219 6.00 -20.97 -1.24
N THR A 220 5.50 -21.70 -0.25
CA THR A 220 4.06 -22.01 -0.10
C THR A 220 3.72 -22.33 1.35
N ALA A 221 2.49 -22.10 1.76
CA ALA A 221 1.94 -22.76 2.93
C ALA A 221 1.15 -24.01 2.53
N VAL A 222 1.10 -25.00 3.42
CA VAL A 222 0.38 -26.26 3.20
C VAL A 222 -0.64 -26.43 4.33
N PHE A 223 -1.92 -26.34 3.97
CA PHE A 223 -3.02 -26.77 4.82
C PHE A 223 -3.22 -28.27 4.61
N THR A 224 -2.89 -29.08 5.61
CA THR A 224 -2.92 -30.55 5.50
C THR A 224 -3.32 -31.20 6.80
N GLY A 225 -3.83 -32.41 6.72
CA GLY A 225 -4.30 -33.15 7.88
C GLY A 225 -4.96 -34.46 7.50
N ASN A 226 -5.70 -35.02 8.45
CA ASN A 226 -6.54 -36.19 8.26
C ASN A 226 -7.97 -35.84 8.72
N VAL A 227 -8.92 -35.84 7.78
CA VAL A 227 -10.33 -35.59 8.08
C VAL A 227 -11.09 -36.91 8.25
N SER A 228 -11.86 -37.03 9.32
CA SER A 228 -12.58 -38.26 9.69
C SER A 228 -14.06 -37.97 9.91
N THR A 229 -14.92 -38.90 9.50
CA THR A 229 -16.37 -38.84 9.79
C THR A 229 -16.76 -39.55 11.09
N ALA A 230 -15.77 -40.06 11.85
CA ALA A 230 -16.01 -40.68 13.14
C ALA A 230 -16.49 -39.65 14.18
N ASN A 231 -17.22 -40.12 15.20
CA ASN A 231 -17.76 -39.28 16.29
C ASN A 231 -18.62 -38.09 15.82
N SER A 232 -19.38 -38.25 14.73
CA SER A 232 -20.15 -37.15 14.11
C SER A 232 -19.29 -35.96 13.65
N GLY A 233 -17.98 -36.20 13.49
CA GLY A 233 -17.06 -35.25 12.89
C GLY A 233 -17.23 -35.15 11.38
N GLY A 234 -16.21 -34.64 10.72
CA GLY A 234 -16.18 -34.52 9.26
C GLY A 234 -15.71 -33.15 8.80
N PHE A 235 -14.98 -32.40 9.62
CA PHE A 235 -14.28 -31.22 9.12
C PHE A 235 -12.91 -31.05 9.79
N ALA A 236 -11.99 -30.51 9.00
CA ALA A 236 -10.68 -30.09 9.42
C ALA A 236 -10.49 -28.65 8.94
N SER A 237 -9.90 -27.78 9.75
CA SER A 237 -9.82 -26.36 9.41
C SER A 237 -8.67 -25.66 10.11
N VAL A 238 -8.17 -24.60 9.48
CA VAL A 238 -7.17 -23.70 10.04
C VAL A 238 -7.70 -22.26 9.97
N ARG A 239 -7.48 -21.48 11.02
CA ARG A 239 -7.91 -20.08 11.13
C ARG A 239 -6.75 -19.21 11.59
N THR A 240 -6.68 -17.98 11.10
CA THR A 240 -5.76 -16.97 11.65
C THR A 240 -6.19 -16.53 13.05
N LYS A 241 -5.25 -16.10 13.90
CA LYS A 241 -5.57 -15.17 14.99
C LYS A 241 -6.22 -13.91 14.42
N ASN A 242 -6.90 -13.15 15.28
CA ASN A 242 -7.46 -11.87 14.86
C ASN A 242 -6.32 -10.91 14.47
N PHE A 243 -6.46 -10.27 13.31
CA PHE A 243 -5.56 -9.23 12.84
C PHE A 243 -5.58 -8.05 13.80
N SER A 244 -4.40 -7.49 14.06
CA SER A 244 -4.22 -6.26 14.84
C SER A 244 -3.12 -5.42 14.21
N PRO A 245 -3.45 -4.29 13.54
CA PRO A 245 -4.80 -3.75 13.33
C PRO A 245 -5.66 -4.63 12.39
N LEU A 246 -6.97 -4.38 12.37
CA LEU A 246 -7.88 -5.00 11.42
C LEU A 246 -7.46 -4.67 9.98
N VAL A 247 -7.77 -5.57 9.05
CA VAL A 247 -7.44 -5.38 7.63
C VAL A 247 -8.61 -4.67 6.95
N ASP A 248 -8.36 -3.45 6.48
CA ASP A 248 -9.30 -2.71 5.63
C ASP A 248 -9.17 -3.15 4.17
N LEU A 249 -10.23 -3.73 3.62
CA LEU A 249 -10.35 -4.13 2.22
C LEU A 249 -11.38 -3.28 1.46
N SER A 250 -11.73 -2.10 1.98
CA SER A 250 -12.55 -1.13 1.26
C SER A 250 -11.91 -0.75 -0.07
N GLY A 251 -12.73 -0.62 -1.11
CA GLY A 251 -12.28 -0.30 -2.47
C GLY A 251 -11.85 -1.52 -3.30
N TYR A 252 -11.82 -2.73 -2.74
CA TYR A 252 -11.56 -3.98 -3.48
C TYR A 252 -12.88 -4.72 -3.79
N GLN A 253 -12.89 -5.52 -4.85
CA GLN A 253 -14.06 -6.29 -5.30
C GLN A 253 -14.17 -7.66 -4.62
N GLY A 254 -13.04 -8.22 -4.17
CA GLY A 254 -12.99 -9.56 -3.61
C GLY A 254 -11.59 -9.99 -3.17
N VAL A 255 -11.45 -11.28 -2.88
CA VAL A 255 -10.16 -11.93 -2.59
C VAL A 255 -9.80 -12.97 -3.66
N LYS A 256 -8.52 -13.06 -3.97
CA LYS A 256 -7.94 -14.05 -4.87
C LYS A 256 -7.02 -14.96 -4.08
N LEU A 257 -7.17 -16.26 -4.25
CA LEU A 257 -6.28 -17.28 -3.69
C LEU A 257 -5.53 -17.98 -4.82
N ARG A 258 -4.20 -18.09 -4.70
CA ARG A 258 -3.38 -18.96 -5.55
C ARG A 258 -3.17 -20.28 -4.83
N VAL A 259 -3.82 -21.35 -5.29
CA VAL A 259 -3.83 -22.65 -4.59
C VAL A 259 -3.55 -23.81 -5.51
N LYS A 260 -3.04 -24.91 -4.95
CA LYS A 260 -2.93 -26.22 -5.60
C LYS A 260 -3.47 -27.28 -4.66
N GLY A 261 -4.57 -27.91 -5.06
CA GLY A 261 -5.29 -28.86 -4.22
C GLY A 261 -5.14 -30.31 -4.66
N ASP A 262 -5.86 -31.17 -3.97
CA ASP A 262 -5.85 -32.63 -4.11
C ASP A 262 -7.08 -33.18 -4.84
N GLY A 263 -7.92 -32.31 -5.42
CA GLY A 263 -9.18 -32.68 -6.07
C GLY A 263 -10.40 -32.57 -5.17
N GLN A 264 -10.23 -32.21 -3.89
CA GLN A 264 -11.34 -31.94 -2.99
C GLN A 264 -11.88 -30.52 -3.14
N ARG A 265 -13.09 -30.32 -2.61
CA ARG A 265 -13.74 -29.01 -2.52
C ARG A 265 -13.54 -28.43 -1.13
N TYR A 266 -12.95 -27.24 -1.10
CA TYR A 266 -12.57 -26.51 0.11
C TYR A 266 -13.46 -25.29 0.31
N LYS A 267 -13.38 -24.70 1.50
CA LYS A 267 -14.03 -23.44 1.83
C LYS A 267 -13.04 -22.44 2.36
N ILE A 268 -13.25 -21.17 2.00
CA ILE A 268 -12.71 -20.03 2.73
C ILE A 268 -13.82 -19.43 3.60
N PHE A 269 -13.43 -18.86 4.75
CA PHE A 269 -14.25 -17.93 5.50
C PHE A 269 -13.49 -16.63 5.74
N ILE A 270 -14.19 -15.52 5.60
CA ILE A 270 -13.77 -14.19 6.02
C ILE A 270 -14.63 -13.78 7.21
N ARG A 271 -14.02 -13.20 8.24
CA ARG A 271 -14.74 -12.67 9.40
C ARG A 271 -14.48 -11.19 9.57
N THR A 272 -15.51 -10.49 10.04
CA THR A 272 -15.49 -9.06 10.37
C THR A 272 -15.81 -8.78 11.84
N GLU A 273 -16.03 -9.82 12.63
CA GLU A 273 -16.27 -9.77 14.07
C GLU A 273 -15.16 -10.51 14.80
N SER A 274 -14.63 -9.90 15.87
CA SER A 274 -13.54 -10.49 16.66
C SER A 274 -13.99 -11.61 17.61
N THR A 275 -15.30 -11.86 17.69
CA THR A 275 -15.88 -12.93 18.52
C THR A 275 -15.38 -14.30 18.05
N TRP A 276 -15.10 -15.18 19.02
CA TRP A 276 -14.55 -16.51 18.75
C TRP A 276 -15.48 -17.39 17.89
N ASP A 277 -16.76 -17.42 18.27
CA ASP A 277 -17.83 -18.10 17.56
C ASP A 277 -18.86 -17.06 17.11
N GLY A 278 -19.04 -16.96 15.80
CA GLY A 278 -19.78 -15.87 15.17
C GLY A 278 -19.92 -16.13 13.68
N VAL A 279 -20.66 -15.24 13.00
CA VAL A 279 -20.93 -15.34 11.57
C VAL A 279 -19.61 -15.29 10.79
N GLY A 280 -19.45 -16.21 9.84
CA GLY A 280 -18.38 -16.16 8.85
C GLY A 280 -18.97 -16.05 7.46
N TYR A 281 -18.35 -15.24 6.61
CA TYR A 281 -18.71 -15.08 5.21
C TYR A 281 -17.93 -16.12 4.41
N SER A 282 -18.64 -17.10 3.85
CA SER A 282 -18.05 -18.32 3.31
C SER A 282 -18.19 -18.43 1.80
N TYR A 283 -17.20 -19.03 1.15
CA TYR A 283 -17.26 -19.45 -0.25
C TYR A 283 -16.62 -20.83 -0.42
N SER A 284 -17.29 -21.72 -1.14
CA SER A 284 -16.79 -23.07 -1.46
C SER A 284 -16.22 -23.10 -2.88
N PHE A 285 -15.03 -23.69 -3.06
CA PHE A 285 -14.35 -23.79 -4.36
C PHE A 285 -13.78 -25.19 -4.59
N ASP A 286 -13.82 -25.65 -5.85
CA ASP A 286 -13.25 -26.92 -6.25
C ASP A 286 -11.76 -26.80 -6.55
N THR A 287 -11.02 -27.89 -6.31
CA THR A 287 -9.63 -28.00 -6.75
C THR A 287 -9.48 -29.08 -7.80
N VAL A 288 -8.44 -28.98 -8.60
CA VAL A 288 -8.02 -30.06 -9.50
C VAL A 288 -6.70 -30.60 -8.96
N ALA A 289 -6.64 -31.91 -8.76
CA ALA A 289 -5.48 -32.57 -8.17
C ALA A 289 -4.18 -32.15 -8.86
N ASN A 290 -3.22 -31.66 -8.07
CA ASN A 290 -1.89 -31.23 -8.50
C ASN A 290 -1.82 -30.04 -9.47
N ASN A 291 -2.92 -29.32 -9.73
CA ASN A 291 -2.93 -28.13 -10.58
C ASN A 291 -3.03 -26.85 -9.75
N TRP A 292 -2.23 -25.84 -10.13
CA TRP A 292 -2.35 -24.49 -9.59
C TRP A 292 -3.54 -23.76 -10.20
N LEU A 293 -4.35 -23.13 -9.36
CA LEU A 293 -5.55 -22.39 -9.72
C LEU A 293 -5.53 -21.00 -9.06
N ASP A 294 -6.06 -20.02 -9.78
CA ASP A 294 -6.41 -18.70 -9.24
C ASP A 294 -7.91 -18.67 -8.94
N ILE A 295 -8.27 -18.77 -7.67
CA ILE A 295 -9.66 -18.70 -7.22
C ILE A 295 -9.98 -17.24 -6.91
N GLN A 296 -10.70 -16.58 -7.81
CA GLN A 296 -11.23 -15.23 -7.58
C GLN A 296 -12.59 -15.31 -6.92
N ILE A 297 -12.75 -14.65 -5.78
CA ILE A 297 -13.93 -14.71 -4.93
C ILE A 297 -14.45 -13.28 -4.72
N PRO A 298 -15.47 -12.85 -5.48
CA PRO A 298 -16.13 -11.58 -5.24
C PRO A 298 -16.72 -11.52 -3.83
N PHE A 299 -16.67 -10.36 -3.17
CA PHE A 299 -17.29 -10.20 -1.86
C PHE A 299 -18.82 -10.42 -1.91
N THR A 300 -19.44 -10.14 -3.06
CA THR A 300 -20.86 -10.37 -3.33
C THR A 300 -21.27 -11.84 -3.34
N ASP A 301 -20.30 -12.73 -3.56
CA ASP A 301 -20.56 -14.18 -3.67
C ASP A 301 -20.37 -14.89 -2.33
N LEU A 302 -19.91 -14.18 -1.29
CA LEU A 302 -19.76 -14.75 0.04
C LEU A 302 -21.11 -14.93 0.73
N VAL A 303 -21.32 -16.13 1.26
CA VAL A 303 -22.55 -16.51 1.96
C VAL A 303 -22.35 -16.37 3.47
N PRO A 304 -23.15 -15.56 4.18
CA PRO A 304 -23.07 -15.45 5.63
C PRO A 304 -23.57 -16.75 6.28
N VAL A 305 -22.71 -17.38 7.07
CA VAL A 305 -23.01 -18.67 7.71
C VAL A 305 -22.63 -18.68 9.19
N PHE A 306 -23.47 -19.32 10.00
CA PHE A 306 -23.19 -19.66 11.38
C PHE A 306 -23.30 -21.17 11.54
N ARG A 307 -22.19 -21.82 11.91
CA ARG A 307 -22.09 -23.29 12.05
C ARG A 307 -22.68 -24.05 10.84
N ALA A 308 -22.25 -23.66 9.65
CA ALA A 308 -22.67 -24.20 8.35
C ALA A 308 -24.16 -24.00 7.97
N LYS A 309 -24.93 -23.23 8.75
CA LYS A 309 -26.28 -22.79 8.37
C LYS A 309 -26.24 -21.38 7.82
N ILE A 310 -26.98 -21.13 6.74
CA ILE A 310 -27.10 -19.79 6.16
C ILE A 310 -27.84 -18.89 7.14
N VAL A 311 -27.27 -17.73 7.42
CA VAL A 311 -27.90 -16.69 8.24
C VAL A 311 -28.75 -15.82 7.32
N LYS A 312 -30.07 -16.04 7.36
CA LYS A 312 -31.03 -15.18 6.68
C LYS A 312 -31.01 -13.79 7.30
N ASP A 313 -31.20 -12.77 6.46
CA ASP A 313 -31.26 -11.36 6.87
C ASP A 313 -29.98 -10.83 7.57
N CYS A 314 -28.82 -11.43 7.26
CA CYS A 314 -27.53 -10.95 7.73
C CYS A 314 -27.12 -9.67 6.96
N PRO A 315 -26.61 -8.62 7.65
CA PRO A 315 -26.04 -7.47 6.98
C PRO A 315 -24.91 -7.85 6.00
N PRO A 316 -24.65 -7.05 4.96
CA PRO A 316 -23.47 -7.22 4.13
C PRO A 316 -22.19 -7.19 4.95
N MET A 317 -21.18 -7.94 4.50
CA MET A 317 -19.86 -7.97 5.12
C MET A 317 -19.24 -6.57 5.20
N ASP A 318 -18.84 -6.14 6.40
CA ASP A 318 -18.07 -4.90 6.58
C ASP A 318 -16.61 -5.12 6.16
N VAL A 319 -16.32 -4.90 4.88
CA VAL A 319 -14.98 -5.08 4.29
C VAL A 319 -13.91 -4.19 4.91
N SER A 320 -14.28 -3.14 5.66
CA SER A 320 -13.32 -2.26 6.34
C SER A 320 -12.74 -2.85 7.63
N LYS A 321 -13.33 -3.93 8.14
CA LYS A 321 -13.04 -4.51 9.45
C LYS A 321 -12.72 -6.00 9.39
N VAL A 322 -12.06 -6.47 8.33
CA VAL A 322 -11.68 -7.89 8.24
C VAL A 322 -10.74 -8.25 9.39
N CYS A 323 -11.15 -9.22 10.20
CA CYS A 323 -10.45 -9.59 11.43
C CYS A 323 -9.76 -10.96 11.33
N SER A 324 -10.25 -11.91 10.54
CA SER A 324 -9.59 -13.22 10.39
C SER A 324 -9.99 -13.94 9.10
N LEU A 325 -9.12 -14.86 8.68
CA LEU A 325 -9.34 -15.79 7.57
C LEU A 325 -9.34 -17.24 8.06
N GLN A 326 -10.11 -18.10 7.40
CA GLN A 326 -10.19 -19.52 7.70
C GLN A 326 -10.21 -20.34 6.41
N LEU A 327 -9.49 -21.46 6.37
CA LEU A 327 -9.59 -22.48 5.34
C LEU A 327 -10.16 -23.76 5.95
N MET A 328 -11.05 -24.45 5.24
CA MET A 328 -11.73 -25.64 5.76
C MET A 328 -11.95 -26.67 4.67
N LEU A 329 -11.74 -27.94 5.03
CA LEU A 329 -12.31 -29.09 4.33
C LEU A 329 -13.43 -29.65 5.21
N SER A 330 -14.62 -29.84 4.64
CA SER A 330 -15.79 -30.31 5.39
C SER A 330 -16.63 -31.26 4.55
N LYS A 331 -17.21 -32.26 5.22
CA LYS A 331 -18.23 -33.18 4.70
C LYS A 331 -19.50 -32.43 4.26
N PHE A 332 -19.80 -31.31 4.91
CA PHE A 332 -21.06 -30.59 4.69
C PHE A 332 -20.84 -29.29 3.92
N GLU A 333 -21.72 -29.06 2.95
CA GLU A 333 -22.05 -27.76 2.39
C GLU A 333 -23.03 -26.99 3.30
N TYR A 334 -23.61 -25.92 2.77
CA TYR A 334 -24.56 -25.10 3.51
C TYR A 334 -25.86 -25.84 3.80
N ASP A 335 -26.49 -25.52 4.92
CA ASP A 335 -27.80 -26.03 5.33
C ASP A 335 -27.92 -27.57 5.37
N GLY A 336 -26.80 -28.24 5.66
CA GLY A 336 -26.74 -29.69 5.79
C GLY A 336 -26.58 -30.45 4.47
N ALA A 337 -26.47 -29.76 3.33
CA ALA A 337 -26.10 -30.38 2.06
C ALA A 337 -24.75 -31.09 2.17
N LEU A 338 -24.52 -32.15 1.38
CA LEU A 338 -23.23 -32.84 1.35
C LEU A 338 -22.28 -32.16 0.37
N ASN A 339 -20.99 -32.13 0.74
CA ASN A 339 -19.93 -31.72 -0.16
C ASN A 339 -19.72 -32.81 -1.24
N PRO A 340 -19.94 -32.49 -2.53
CA PRO A 340 -19.93 -33.49 -3.60
C PRO A 340 -18.54 -34.05 -3.91
N ALA A 341 -17.47 -33.37 -3.50
CA ALA A 341 -16.07 -33.79 -3.74
C ALA A 341 -15.33 -34.15 -2.44
N PHE A 342 -16.06 -34.37 -1.34
CA PHE A 342 -15.45 -34.71 -0.06
C PHE A 342 -14.98 -36.17 -0.02
N ASN A 343 -13.73 -36.38 0.38
CA ASN A 343 -13.19 -37.71 0.67
C ASN A 343 -12.55 -37.71 2.07
N PRO A 344 -12.97 -38.60 3.00
CA PRO A 344 -12.28 -38.72 4.27
C PRO A 344 -10.87 -39.29 4.10
N GLY A 345 -9.96 -38.90 4.97
CA GLY A 345 -8.55 -39.30 4.92
C GLY A 345 -7.59 -38.12 4.87
N ILE A 346 -6.39 -38.40 4.35
CA ILE A 346 -5.33 -37.41 4.20
C ILE A 346 -5.73 -36.41 3.12
N PHE A 347 -5.53 -35.12 3.39
CA PHE A 347 -5.77 -34.05 2.44
C PHE A 347 -4.60 -33.07 2.41
N ALA A 348 -4.45 -32.35 1.30
CA ALA A 348 -3.46 -31.28 1.18
C ALA A 348 -3.92 -30.19 0.22
N LEU A 349 -3.87 -28.95 0.71
CA LEU A 349 -4.05 -27.73 -0.07
C LEU A 349 -2.78 -26.87 0.07
N GLU A 350 -2.01 -26.76 -0.99
CA GLU A 350 -0.90 -25.80 -1.08
C GLU A 350 -1.48 -24.41 -1.40
N VAL A 351 -0.99 -23.38 -0.71
CA VAL A 351 -1.41 -21.98 -0.84
C VAL A 351 -0.16 -21.14 -1.07
N ALA A 352 -0.05 -20.49 -2.23
CA ALA A 352 1.05 -19.58 -2.52
C ALA A 352 0.76 -18.15 -2.02
N SER A 353 -0.47 -17.66 -2.23
CA SER A 353 -0.87 -16.33 -1.79
C SER A 353 -2.37 -16.18 -1.57
N ILE A 354 -2.71 -15.20 -0.74
CA ILE A 354 -4.06 -14.65 -0.55
C ILE A 354 -3.96 -13.14 -0.67
N GLN A 355 -4.74 -12.54 -1.55
CA GLN A 355 -4.70 -11.10 -1.81
C GLN A 355 -6.09 -10.57 -2.12
N ALA A 356 -6.37 -9.30 -1.83
CA ALA A 356 -7.56 -8.64 -2.35
C ALA A 356 -7.32 -8.24 -3.82
N TYR A 357 -8.37 -8.19 -4.63
CA TYR A 357 -8.30 -7.81 -6.06
C TYR A 357 -9.42 -6.83 -6.43
N GLY A 358 -9.30 -6.22 -7.61
CA GLY A 358 -10.28 -5.27 -8.13
C GLY A 358 -10.27 -3.93 -7.40
N GLY A 359 -9.16 -3.63 -6.72
CA GLY A 359 -8.89 -2.34 -6.11
C GLY A 359 -8.88 -1.22 -7.14
N GLU A 360 -9.41 -0.06 -6.78
CA GLU A 360 -9.19 1.14 -7.59
C GLU A 360 -7.69 1.43 -7.70
N THR A 361 -7.25 1.74 -8.92
CA THR A 361 -5.84 2.08 -9.17
C THR A 361 -5.56 3.46 -8.63
N LEU A 362 -4.87 3.54 -7.50
CA LEU A 362 -4.35 4.79 -6.95
C LEU A 362 -2.98 5.11 -7.55
N PRO A 363 -2.61 6.40 -7.67
CA PRO A 363 -1.25 6.79 -8.01
C PRO A 363 -0.25 6.24 -6.99
N GLN A 364 0.74 5.53 -7.50
CA GLN A 364 1.86 4.98 -6.74
C GLN A 364 3.14 5.81 -6.94
N PHE A 365 3.18 6.70 -7.93
CA PHE A 365 4.28 7.63 -8.16
C PHE A 365 3.78 9.04 -8.45
N VAL A 366 4.04 9.99 -7.55
CA VAL A 366 3.74 11.41 -7.77
C VAL A 366 5.05 12.14 -8.08
N LEU A 367 5.13 12.79 -9.24
CA LEU A 367 6.29 13.59 -9.64
C LEU A 367 5.91 15.08 -9.67
N ILE A 368 6.68 15.91 -8.98
CA ILE A 368 6.62 17.36 -9.15
C ILE A 368 7.56 17.77 -10.27
N SER A 369 6.99 18.11 -11.41
CA SER A 369 7.71 18.65 -12.57
C SER A 369 7.62 20.18 -12.59
N SER A 370 7.38 20.79 -13.74
CA SER A 370 7.23 22.23 -13.94
C SER A 370 6.26 22.51 -15.07
N ALA A 371 5.44 23.56 -14.95
CA ALA A 371 4.80 24.14 -16.12
C ALA A 371 5.88 24.69 -17.07
N GLY A 372 5.64 24.60 -18.37
CA GLY A 372 6.53 25.05 -19.43
C GLY A 372 7.47 23.97 -19.99
N VAL A 373 7.47 22.73 -19.49
CA VAL A 373 8.42 21.69 -19.93
C VAL A 373 8.33 21.32 -21.40
N THR A 374 7.19 21.54 -22.05
CA THR A 374 6.99 21.29 -23.49
C THR A 374 7.09 22.56 -24.35
N ARG A 375 7.44 23.71 -23.75
CA ARG A 375 7.55 25.00 -24.45
C ARG A 375 8.92 25.25 -25.10
N PRO A 376 10.07 24.84 -24.53
CA PRO A 376 11.35 24.96 -25.21
C PRO A 376 11.31 24.31 -26.58
N GLY A 377 11.58 25.09 -27.63
CA GLY A 377 11.57 24.61 -29.02
C GLY A 377 10.18 24.35 -29.62
N ARG A 378 9.08 24.67 -28.92
CA ARG A 378 7.72 24.52 -29.46
C ARG A 378 7.46 25.56 -30.57
N PRO A 379 7.05 25.15 -31.78
CA PRO A 379 6.74 26.09 -32.85
C PRO A 379 5.64 27.08 -32.45
N GLY A 380 5.78 28.35 -32.83
CA GLY A 380 4.77 29.39 -32.62
C GLY A 380 4.78 30.07 -31.24
N ILE A 381 5.75 29.76 -30.37
CA ILE A 381 5.94 30.47 -29.09
C ILE A 381 6.85 31.68 -29.26
N ASN A 382 6.41 32.84 -28.77
CA ASN A 382 7.27 34.00 -28.58
C ASN A 382 8.05 33.85 -27.27
N LEU A 383 9.36 33.54 -27.37
CA LEU A 383 10.20 33.34 -26.19
C LEU A 383 10.23 34.54 -25.25
N ASP A 384 10.21 35.78 -25.75
CA ASP A 384 10.31 36.98 -24.90
C ASP A 384 9.14 37.15 -23.92
N GLU A 385 7.99 36.58 -24.26
CA GLU A 385 6.79 36.58 -23.43
C GLU A 385 6.71 35.40 -22.46
N GLU A 386 7.61 34.43 -22.59
CA GLU A 386 7.59 33.23 -21.74
C GLU A 386 8.19 33.49 -20.35
N PRO A 387 7.83 32.66 -19.35
CA PRO A 387 8.45 32.72 -18.03
C PRO A 387 9.98 32.52 -18.11
N PRO A 388 10.74 33.06 -17.14
CA PRO A 388 12.20 32.94 -17.11
C PRO A 388 12.73 31.50 -17.26
N ALA A 389 12.05 30.52 -16.68
CA ALA A 389 12.46 29.11 -16.77
C ALA A 389 12.47 28.58 -18.21
N VAL A 390 11.57 29.07 -19.07
CA VAL A 390 11.48 28.70 -20.49
C VAL A 390 12.52 29.48 -21.29
N ARG A 391 12.57 30.80 -21.09
CA ARG A 391 13.51 31.72 -21.76
C ARG A 391 14.97 31.37 -21.54
N LEU A 392 15.29 30.97 -20.32
CA LEU A 392 16.67 30.71 -19.87
C LEU A 392 16.95 29.22 -19.79
N ASN A 393 16.11 28.36 -20.39
CA ASN A 393 16.24 26.91 -20.25
C ASN A 393 17.65 26.41 -20.58
N ASP A 394 18.22 26.87 -21.71
CA ASP A 394 19.56 26.47 -22.13
C ASP A 394 20.65 26.97 -21.17
N GLN A 395 20.52 28.21 -20.67
CA GLN A 395 21.44 28.78 -19.67
C GLN A 395 21.34 28.06 -18.32
N LEU A 396 20.16 27.50 -18.01
CA LEU A 396 19.89 26.67 -16.84
C LEU A 396 20.21 25.19 -17.09
N GLY A 397 21.06 24.87 -18.06
CA GLY A 397 21.51 23.50 -18.35
C GLY A 397 20.39 22.59 -18.88
N GLY A 398 19.38 23.16 -19.53
CA GLY A 398 18.24 22.44 -20.10
C GLY A 398 17.27 21.92 -19.03
N ILE A 399 17.14 22.59 -17.89
CA ILE A 399 16.34 22.10 -16.74
C ILE A 399 14.93 21.62 -17.12
N LEU A 400 14.20 22.34 -17.97
CA LEU A 400 12.87 21.95 -18.43
C LEU A 400 12.93 20.76 -19.39
N THR A 401 13.95 20.71 -20.25
CA THR A 401 14.21 19.58 -21.16
C THR A 401 14.42 18.29 -20.38
N TRP A 402 15.18 18.34 -19.29
CA TRP A 402 15.46 17.17 -18.46
C TRP A 402 14.30 16.78 -17.56
N LYS A 403 13.52 17.76 -17.08
CA LYS A 403 12.24 17.47 -16.41
C LYS A 403 11.29 16.71 -17.33
N LEU A 404 11.16 17.11 -18.60
CA LEU A 404 10.33 16.39 -19.57
C LEU A 404 10.81 14.93 -19.77
N ARG A 405 12.11 14.69 -19.89
CA ARG A 405 12.66 13.33 -19.96
C ARG A 405 12.45 12.52 -18.67
N GLY A 406 12.48 13.18 -17.51
CA GLY A 406 12.11 12.61 -16.23
C GLY A 406 10.65 12.16 -16.21
N GLU A 407 9.74 13.01 -16.71
CA GLU A 407 8.32 12.65 -16.88
C GLU A 407 8.15 11.43 -17.78
N GLU A 408 8.79 11.40 -18.95
CA GLU A 408 8.75 10.27 -19.89
C GLU A 408 9.19 8.95 -19.22
N SER A 409 10.18 9.02 -18.32
CA SER A 409 10.63 7.85 -17.56
C SER A 409 9.57 7.32 -16.60
N VAL A 410 8.80 8.22 -15.97
CA VAL A 410 7.65 7.85 -15.13
C VAL A 410 6.55 7.23 -16.00
N LYS A 411 6.19 7.87 -17.13
CA LYS A 411 5.13 7.37 -18.03
C LYS A 411 5.45 5.98 -18.60
N ALA A 412 6.70 5.75 -18.98
CA ALA A 412 7.15 4.47 -19.53
C ALA A 412 7.30 3.34 -18.48
N SER A 413 7.13 3.63 -17.19
CA SER A 413 7.41 2.68 -16.11
C SER A 413 6.33 1.62 -15.89
N GLY A 414 5.08 1.90 -16.32
CA GLY A 414 3.91 1.09 -15.99
C GLY A 414 3.40 1.27 -14.56
N ILE A 415 4.09 2.04 -13.71
CA ILE A 415 3.60 2.40 -12.37
C ILE A 415 2.49 3.45 -12.52
N PRO A 416 1.31 3.27 -11.89
CA PRO A 416 0.28 4.31 -11.86
C PRO A 416 0.85 5.61 -11.28
N TYR A 417 0.71 6.72 -11.99
CA TYR A 417 1.40 7.96 -11.63
C TYR A 417 0.51 9.20 -11.65
N THR A 418 0.99 10.27 -11.03
CA THR A 418 0.50 11.63 -11.22
C THR A 418 1.69 12.56 -11.43
N ILE A 419 1.71 13.30 -12.54
CA ILE A 419 2.73 14.31 -12.83
C ILE A 419 2.10 15.69 -12.68
N ILE A 420 2.59 16.45 -11.71
CA ILE A 420 2.11 17.79 -11.39
C ILE A 420 3.09 18.79 -11.96
N ARG A 421 2.62 19.69 -12.82
CA ARG A 421 3.41 20.78 -13.44
C ARG A 421 3.00 22.12 -12.82
N PRO A 422 3.50 22.46 -11.62
CA PRO A 422 3.15 23.72 -10.99
C PRO A 422 3.69 24.90 -11.80
N CYS A 423 2.92 25.99 -11.83
CA CYS A 423 3.41 27.31 -12.23
C CYS A 423 4.37 27.89 -11.17
N ALA A 424 4.69 29.19 -11.25
CA ALA A 424 5.70 29.81 -10.39
C ALA A 424 5.41 29.62 -8.89
N LEU A 425 6.35 29.00 -8.17
CA LEU A 425 6.17 28.64 -6.77
C LEU A 425 6.36 29.83 -5.81
N THR A 426 5.38 30.07 -4.94
CA THR A 426 5.42 31.13 -3.91
C THR A 426 5.57 30.54 -2.50
N GLU A 427 5.92 31.39 -1.53
CA GLU A 427 5.91 31.07 -0.09
C GLU A 427 4.64 31.58 0.63
N SER A 428 3.63 32.04 -0.12
CA SER A 428 2.35 32.44 0.47
C SER A 428 1.66 31.27 1.16
N ALA A 429 0.72 31.56 2.06
CA ALA A 429 -0.21 30.55 2.53
C ALA A 429 -1.00 29.96 1.35
N GLY A 430 -1.35 28.67 1.45
CA GLY A 430 -2.26 28.02 0.52
C GLY A 430 -3.73 28.29 0.84
N GLY A 431 -4.62 27.52 0.23
CA GLY A 431 -6.08 27.64 0.43
C GLY A 431 -6.78 28.54 -0.58
N LYS A 432 -6.14 28.82 -1.72
CA LYS A 432 -6.82 29.45 -2.85
C LYS A 432 -7.46 28.40 -3.76
N GLU A 433 -8.41 28.84 -4.56
CA GLU A 433 -8.97 28.00 -5.61
C GLU A 433 -7.87 27.61 -6.61
N LEU A 434 -7.91 26.36 -7.07
CA LEU A 434 -6.90 25.79 -7.95
C LEU A 434 -7.47 25.58 -9.35
N ILE A 435 -6.67 25.87 -10.36
CA ILE A 435 -7.02 25.69 -11.77
C ILE A 435 -6.09 24.62 -12.34
N PHE A 436 -6.65 23.46 -12.68
CA PHE A 436 -5.95 22.35 -13.32
C PHE A 436 -6.24 22.40 -14.82
N GLU A 437 -5.20 22.38 -15.65
CA GLU A 437 -5.31 22.41 -17.10
C GLU A 437 -4.33 21.42 -17.75
N GLN A 438 -4.51 21.17 -19.04
CA GLN A 438 -3.60 20.32 -19.82
C GLN A 438 -3.23 21.02 -21.15
N GLY A 439 -2.03 20.69 -21.65
CA GLY A 439 -1.50 21.23 -22.89
C GLY A 439 -0.30 22.15 -22.71
N ASP A 440 0.08 22.38 -21.44
CA ASP A 440 1.21 23.15 -20.98
C ASP A 440 1.15 24.63 -21.39
N ASN A 441 -0.02 25.25 -21.29
CA ASN A 441 -0.28 26.60 -21.83
C ASN A 441 -0.52 27.66 -20.76
N ILE A 442 -0.85 27.27 -19.53
CA ILE A 442 -1.20 28.26 -18.51
C ILE A 442 0.05 28.96 -17.94
N ARG A 443 -0.14 30.21 -17.53
CA ARG A 443 0.84 30.98 -16.75
C ARG A 443 0.18 31.42 -15.46
N GLY A 444 0.98 31.54 -14.40
CA GLY A 444 0.49 31.93 -13.08
C GLY A 444 1.51 31.64 -12.00
N LYS A 445 1.01 31.55 -10.77
CA LYS A 445 1.76 31.22 -9.57
C LYS A 445 0.96 30.20 -8.76
N ILE A 446 1.60 29.55 -7.80
CA ILE A 446 0.94 28.68 -6.83
C ILE A 446 1.79 28.57 -5.56
N SER A 447 1.15 28.52 -4.40
CA SER A 447 1.84 28.28 -3.14
C SER A 447 2.47 26.89 -3.07
N ARG A 448 3.65 26.78 -2.44
CA ARG A 448 4.26 25.48 -2.14
C ARG A 448 3.41 24.63 -1.19
N ASP A 449 2.51 25.25 -0.42
CA ASP A 449 1.59 24.52 0.45
C ASP A 449 0.48 23.83 -0.33
N ASP A 450 -0.11 24.50 -1.33
CA ASP A 450 -1.11 23.90 -2.21
C ASP A 450 -0.50 22.80 -3.07
N VAL A 451 0.73 22.99 -3.61
CA VAL A 451 1.42 21.90 -4.33
C VAL A 451 1.63 20.69 -3.43
N ALA A 452 1.99 20.90 -2.16
CA ALA A 452 2.11 19.79 -1.21
C ALA A 452 0.76 19.12 -0.94
N GLU A 453 -0.32 19.89 -0.84
CA GLU A 453 -1.68 19.34 -0.70
C GLU A 453 -2.08 18.51 -1.92
N ILE A 454 -1.86 19.01 -3.15
CA ILE A 454 -2.13 18.27 -4.39
C ILE A 454 -1.39 16.92 -4.38
N CYS A 455 -0.12 16.88 -3.94
CA CYS A 455 0.64 15.63 -3.85
C CYS A 455 0.01 14.61 -2.90
N VAL A 456 -0.52 15.08 -1.77
CA VAL A 456 -1.19 14.22 -0.77
C VAL A 456 -2.56 13.76 -1.26
N GLN A 457 -3.30 14.61 -1.97
CA GLN A 457 -4.61 14.26 -2.52
C GLN A 457 -4.50 13.33 -3.72
N ALA A 458 -3.46 13.48 -4.55
CA ALA A 458 -3.23 12.62 -5.71
C ALA A 458 -3.15 11.13 -5.32
N ILE A 459 -2.40 10.78 -4.27
CA ILE A 459 -2.28 9.38 -3.83
C ILE A 459 -3.56 8.80 -3.19
N LYS A 460 -4.62 9.60 -3.04
CA LYS A 460 -5.91 9.21 -2.43
C LYS A 460 -7.05 9.16 -3.44
N GLU A 461 -6.85 9.70 -4.65
CA GLU A 461 -7.89 9.82 -5.65
C GLU A 461 -7.58 8.91 -6.86
N PRO A 462 -8.37 7.87 -7.12
CA PRO A 462 -8.18 7.00 -8.27
C PRO A 462 -8.14 7.74 -9.62
N LYS A 463 -8.93 8.82 -9.76
CA LYS A 463 -8.90 9.64 -10.98
C LYS A 463 -7.61 10.41 -11.18
N ALA A 464 -6.75 10.53 -10.17
CA ALA A 464 -5.43 11.12 -10.33
C ALA A 464 -4.42 10.18 -11.03
N SER A 465 -4.79 8.93 -11.29
CA SER A 465 -3.93 7.93 -11.93
C SER A 465 -3.71 8.19 -13.42
N ASN A 466 -2.45 8.08 -13.83
CA ASN A 466 -1.95 8.29 -15.18
C ASN A 466 -2.30 9.68 -15.73
N LEU A 467 -2.22 10.71 -14.88
CA LEU A 467 -2.44 12.10 -15.25
C LEU A 467 -1.14 12.88 -15.34
N THR A 468 -1.08 13.78 -16.33
CA THR A 468 -0.15 14.91 -16.35
C THR A 468 -0.95 16.20 -16.51
N PHE A 469 -0.75 17.17 -15.61
CA PHE A 469 -1.47 18.44 -15.68
C PHE A 469 -0.64 19.60 -15.12
N GLU A 470 -0.92 20.80 -15.62
CA GLU A 470 -0.40 22.04 -15.08
C GLU A 470 -1.36 22.66 -14.08
N VAL A 471 -0.81 23.38 -13.10
CA VAL A 471 -1.62 23.98 -12.03
C VAL A 471 -1.16 25.39 -11.66
N LYS A 472 -2.13 26.27 -11.42
CA LYS A 472 -1.96 27.58 -10.80
C LYS A 472 -3.05 27.84 -9.75
N GLU A 473 -2.79 28.78 -8.85
CA GLU A 473 -3.82 29.35 -7.99
C GLU A 473 -4.62 30.43 -8.74
N SER A 474 -5.91 30.56 -8.42
CA SER A 474 -6.74 31.71 -8.80
C SER A 474 -6.53 32.85 -7.77
N GLU A 475 -7.16 34.00 -7.98
CA GLU A 475 -7.15 35.10 -6.99
C GLU A 475 -8.22 34.93 -5.89
N VAL A 476 -9.02 33.86 -5.97
CA VAL A 476 -10.14 33.58 -5.06
C VAL A 476 -9.69 32.64 -3.93
N ILE A 477 -10.06 32.94 -2.69
CA ILE A 477 -9.88 32.05 -1.55
C ILE A 477 -10.90 30.92 -1.65
N ALA A 478 -10.47 29.66 -1.50
CA ALA A 478 -11.36 28.52 -1.53
C ALA A 478 -11.91 28.24 -0.12
N ASP A 479 -13.23 28.28 0.03
CA ASP A 479 -13.90 27.84 1.27
C ASP A 479 -13.78 26.32 1.44
N ASN A 480 -13.87 25.56 0.33
CA ASN A 480 -13.61 24.13 0.28
C ASN A 480 -13.25 23.72 -1.16
N LEU A 481 -12.14 22.99 -1.34
CA LEU A 481 -11.73 22.47 -2.64
C LEU A 481 -12.37 21.10 -2.89
N ASP A 482 -13.13 20.99 -3.98
CA ASP A 482 -13.61 19.71 -4.47
C ASP A 482 -12.51 19.02 -5.30
N TRP A 483 -11.63 18.31 -4.60
CA TRP A 483 -10.51 17.58 -5.20
C TRP A 483 -10.96 16.59 -6.26
N LYS A 484 -12.10 15.92 -6.04
CA LYS A 484 -12.65 14.97 -7.03
C LYS A 484 -12.94 15.73 -8.32
N ARG A 485 -13.72 16.79 -8.25
CA ARG A 485 -14.06 17.58 -9.44
C ARG A 485 -12.83 18.06 -10.21
N LEU A 486 -11.77 18.50 -9.51
CA LEU A 486 -10.52 18.94 -10.13
C LEU A 486 -9.82 17.83 -10.92
N PHE A 487 -9.75 16.60 -10.39
CA PHE A 487 -9.15 15.48 -11.12
C PHE A 487 -10.07 14.95 -12.22
N TYR A 488 -11.39 14.95 -12.02
CA TYR A 488 -12.36 14.47 -13.00
C TYR A 488 -12.44 15.34 -14.27
N SER A 489 -12.01 16.60 -14.23
CA SER A 489 -11.96 17.46 -15.41
C SER A 489 -10.78 17.14 -16.34
N LEU A 490 -9.82 16.34 -15.90
CA LEU A 490 -8.60 16.02 -16.65
C LEU A 490 -8.76 14.73 -17.45
N GLN A 491 -8.03 14.66 -18.56
CA GLN A 491 -7.92 13.47 -19.40
C GLN A 491 -6.69 12.65 -19.03
N VAL A 492 -6.85 11.33 -19.04
CA VAL A 492 -5.76 10.37 -18.83
C VAL A 492 -4.74 10.49 -19.95
N ASP A 493 -3.45 10.41 -19.60
CA ASP A 493 -2.38 10.33 -20.57
C ASP A 493 -2.58 9.11 -21.49
N LYS A 494 -2.28 9.28 -22.79
CA LYS A 494 -2.45 8.24 -23.81
C LYS A 494 -1.23 7.35 -23.94
#